data_AF-A9DTQ1-F1
#
_entry.id   AF-A9DTQ1-F1
#
_cell.length_a   1.000
_cell.length_b   1.000
_cell.length_c   1.000
_cell.angle_alpha   90.00
_cell.angle_beta   90.00
_cell.angle_gamma   90.00
#
_symmetry.space_group_name_H-M   'P 1'
#
loop_
_entity.id
_entity.type
_entity.pdbx_description
1 polymer ?
#
loop_
_entity_poly.entity_id
_entity_poly.type
_entity_poly.pdbx_seq_one_letter_code
_entity_poly.pdbx_strand_id
1 'polypeptide(L)'
;MKHAHNSTATVQNGSSFIIIKDRIPKKTLRPYILSEDRLQMLKRYRSFVNSYNDSVKELNKEVSVYNKSVQEFIATYNLKQQAVTAQFNFENRQQQNSKVKWLSIKDYNSLVASTNGNMLLLPKRKYSKIKAMHERTFEVILWLYGNQLSELRKHLTALDTNLAVSFPKVKITATAIAHLTNDGERRILYSSRTVQNHIYRLRDAGIITDYSFHGTKKPVHFFINEAIFQMHDKSLTSDDNQTVTDFLTKKVRDKSEDTRTFTKEIIKKVGNVDNHSQNSEVFSFATENSSKNKNPHKIPKKDDRIKFSNENAGKLGGEIFPKNCLSEYLRSQIQYRSELFQALTANHYDTYSFSASNMNKRLEVEAIKGAMSREEYRELLLQLFLKMAAPIWKDMNVYYGSWHNAYIHIDDEYLRNPNGSIPRKETLLYMFGFLVYRINRAKRFFNSKKVYRIHYPCIYFDPTRKKASEGGFAYTLQWLKQYQKYKDLRATRKQQRATKAGARRKQKTNEEKVRDKIKQYIKDEITLPQIYTYIETNKGIPNYFVSEVPRFIEIETNKEFDLYE
;
A
#
# COMPACT_ATOMS: atom_id res chain seq x y z
N MET A 1 17.46 28.07 -49.20
CA MET A 1 18.09 26.90 -49.86
C MET A 1 17.30 25.66 -49.50
N LYS A 2 16.83 24.91 -50.51
CA LYS A 2 16.00 23.71 -50.39
C LYS A 2 16.84 22.55 -49.85
N HIS A 3 16.43 21.93 -48.75
CA HIS A 3 16.83 20.55 -48.43
C HIS A 3 15.60 19.65 -48.55
N ALA A 4 15.54 18.92 -49.65
CA ALA A 4 14.60 17.84 -49.89
C ALA A 4 14.96 16.66 -48.99
N HIS A 5 14.04 16.21 -48.15
CA HIS A 5 14.13 14.90 -47.52
C HIS A 5 13.42 13.87 -48.42
N ASN A 6 14.19 13.26 -49.31
CA ASN A 6 13.78 12.07 -50.04
C ASN A 6 13.66 10.89 -49.06
N SER A 7 12.45 10.36 -48.92
CA SER A 7 12.23 9.03 -48.35
C SER A 7 12.68 7.99 -49.36
N THR A 8 13.93 7.52 -49.25
CA THR A 8 14.42 6.42 -50.08
C THR A 8 13.89 5.09 -49.56
N ALA A 9 12.96 4.49 -50.30
CA ALA A 9 12.58 3.09 -50.16
C ALA A 9 13.60 2.23 -50.91
N THR A 10 14.47 1.52 -50.19
CA THR A 10 15.26 0.43 -50.75
C THR A 10 14.46 -0.86 -50.62
N VAL A 11 13.96 -1.35 -51.76
CA VAL A 11 13.31 -2.66 -51.86
C VAL A 11 14.40 -3.72 -52.08
N GLN A 12 14.58 -4.60 -51.10
CA GLN A 12 15.24 -5.90 -51.30
C GLN A 12 14.26 -7.00 -50.90
N ASN A 13 14.25 -8.06 -51.72
CA ASN A 13 13.22 -9.07 -51.87
C ASN A 13 12.69 -9.72 -50.58
N GLY A 14 11.38 -9.99 -50.56
CA GLY A 14 10.79 -11.09 -49.79
C GLY A 14 10.19 -10.76 -48.42
N SER A 15 9.71 -9.53 -48.19
CA SER A 15 8.66 -9.14 -47.22
C SER A 15 8.74 -7.62 -47.06
N SER A 16 7.78 -6.89 -47.63
CA SER A 16 7.82 -5.42 -47.68
C SER A 16 7.65 -4.82 -46.28
N PHE A 17 8.75 -4.59 -45.58
CA PHE A 17 8.81 -3.85 -44.32
C PHE A 17 9.24 -2.40 -44.60
N ILE A 18 8.55 -1.44 -43.99
CA ILE A 18 8.86 -0.02 -44.10
C ILE A 18 9.50 0.45 -42.79
N ILE A 19 10.53 1.28 -42.92
CA ILE A 19 11.15 1.97 -41.79
C ILE A 19 10.29 3.20 -41.44
N ILE A 20 9.83 3.26 -40.20
CA ILE A 20 9.11 4.39 -39.64
C ILE A 20 10.11 5.28 -38.90
N LYS A 21 10.29 6.50 -39.42
CA LYS A 21 11.19 7.55 -38.90
C LYS A 21 10.46 8.87 -38.85
N ASP A 22 10.84 9.71 -37.89
CA ASP A 22 10.50 11.15 -37.82
C ASP A 22 9.00 11.48 -37.68
N ARG A 23 8.10 10.47 -37.65
CA ARG A 23 6.67 10.58 -37.38
C ARG A 23 6.15 9.32 -36.68
N ILE A 24 5.32 9.49 -35.65
CA ILE A 24 4.61 8.39 -35.01
C ILE A 24 3.34 8.07 -35.85
N PRO A 25 3.19 6.84 -36.38
CA PRO A 25 2.03 6.48 -37.19
C PRO A 25 0.78 6.34 -36.30
N LYS A 26 -0.42 6.53 -36.86
CA LYS A 26 -1.68 6.35 -36.11
C LYS A 26 -1.97 4.86 -35.83
N LYS A 27 -1.63 4.00 -36.78
CA LYS A 27 -1.83 2.55 -36.73
C LYS A 27 -0.55 1.82 -37.11
N THR A 28 -0.39 0.61 -36.59
CA THR A 28 0.72 -0.31 -36.87
C THR A 28 0.20 -1.72 -37.11
N LEU A 29 0.89 -2.50 -37.93
CA LEU A 29 0.48 -3.87 -38.27
C LEU A 29 1.27 -4.91 -37.49
N ARG A 30 2.59 -4.88 -37.61
CA ARG A 30 3.54 -5.82 -36.99
C ARG A 30 4.82 -5.07 -36.61
N PRO A 31 4.74 -4.13 -35.67
CA PRO A 31 5.89 -3.31 -35.30
C PRO A 31 6.97 -4.17 -34.65
N TYR A 32 8.24 -3.89 -34.98
CA TYR A 32 9.39 -4.48 -34.31
C TYR A 32 10.59 -3.54 -34.36
N ILE A 33 11.52 -3.74 -33.42
CA ILE A 33 12.76 -2.96 -33.31
C ILE A 33 13.93 -3.93 -33.48
N LEU A 34 14.75 -3.70 -34.50
CA LEU A 34 16.00 -4.44 -34.73
C LEU A 34 17.14 -3.91 -33.86
N SER A 35 18.25 -4.64 -33.87
CA SER A 35 19.49 -4.17 -33.27
C SER A 35 20.00 -2.89 -33.92
N GLU A 36 19.90 -2.74 -35.25
CA GLU A 36 20.31 -1.50 -35.91
C GLU A 36 19.41 -0.31 -35.51
N ASP A 37 18.10 -0.52 -35.39
CA ASP A 37 17.18 0.54 -34.95
C ASP A 37 17.51 1.04 -33.55
N ARG A 38 17.85 0.15 -32.62
CA ARG A 38 18.26 0.55 -31.26
C ARG A 38 19.51 1.41 -31.29
N LEU A 39 20.50 1.04 -32.11
CA LEU A 39 21.72 1.81 -32.27
C LEU A 39 21.44 3.18 -32.89
N GLN A 40 20.57 3.25 -33.89
CA GLN A 40 20.15 4.51 -34.51
C GLN A 40 19.37 5.39 -33.54
N MET A 41 18.43 4.83 -32.78
CA MET A 41 17.70 5.57 -31.74
C MET A 41 18.64 6.10 -30.66
N LEU A 42 19.67 5.35 -30.26
CA LEU A 42 20.70 5.84 -29.33
C LEU A 42 21.54 6.97 -29.94
N LYS A 43 21.91 6.89 -31.22
CA LYS A 43 22.64 7.95 -31.93
C LYS A 43 21.80 9.24 -32.03
N ARG A 44 20.51 9.10 -32.38
CA ARG A 44 19.54 10.20 -32.42
C ARG A 44 19.31 10.79 -31.02
N TYR A 45 19.19 9.95 -30.01
CA TYR A 45 19.11 10.36 -28.60
C TYR A 45 20.33 11.21 -28.19
N ARG A 46 21.55 10.78 -28.50
CA ARG A 46 22.78 11.54 -28.17
C ARG A 46 22.79 12.91 -28.86
N SER A 47 22.41 12.95 -30.13
CA SER A 47 22.33 14.19 -30.92
C SER A 47 21.29 15.16 -30.34
N PHE A 48 20.12 14.64 -29.96
CA PHE A 48 19.05 15.38 -29.29
C PHE A 48 19.49 15.90 -27.92
N VAL A 49 20.13 15.05 -27.11
CA VAL A 49 20.62 15.39 -25.76
C VAL A 49 21.70 16.47 -25.82
N ASN A 50 22.62 16.42 -26.79
CA ASN A 50 23.62 17.46 -26.97
C ASN A 50 22.97 18.80 -27.28
N SER A 51 22.09 18.83 -28.28
CA SER A 51 21.33 20.03 -28.66
C SER A 51 20.52 20.61 -27.49
N TYR A 52 19.84 19.74 -26.73
CA TYR A 52 19.11 20.12 -25.52
C TYR A 52 20.05 20.68 -24.45
N ASN A 53 21.15 19.98 -24.12
CA ASN A 53 22.09 20.40 -23.09
C ASN A 53 22.79 21.73 -23.39
N ASP A 54 22.98 22.04 -24.67
CA ASP A 54 23.47 23.35 -25.10
C ASP A 54 22.40 24.43 -24.91
N SER A 55 21.14 24.17 -25.32
CA SER A 55 20.02 25.08 -25.08
C SER A 55 19.76 25.34 -23.59
N VAL A 56 20.04 24.38 -22.69
CA VAL A 56 19.89 24.54 -21.23
C VAL A 56 20.75 25.67 -20.67
N LYS A 57 21.90 25.98 -21.29
CA LYS A 57 22.74 27.10 -20.87
C LYS A 57 22.01 28.43 -21.10
N GLU A 58 21.49 28.63 -22.31
CA GLU A 58 20.71 29.80 -22.72
C GLU A 58 19.45 29.96 -21.85
N LEU A 59 18.64 28.90 -21.76
CA LEU A 59 17.41 28.89 -20.96
C LEU A 59 17.66 29.22 -19.48
N ASN A 60 18.77 28.76 -18.91
CA ASN A 60 19.11 29.08 -17.52
C ASN A 60 19.64 30.50 -17.33
N LYS A 61 20.24 31.13 -18.35
CA LYS A 61 20.55 32.57 -18.31
C LYS A 61 19.26 33.38 -18.22
N GLU A 62 18.27 33.09 -19.07
CA GLU A 62 16.96 33.75 -19.04
C GLU A 62 16.25 33.58 -17.68
N VAL A 63 16.24 32.36 -17.14
CA VAL A 63 15.68 32.09 -15.80
C VAL A 63 16.43 32.87 -14.72
N SER A 64 17.75 33.00 -14.83
CA SER A 64 18.56 33.75 -13.87
C SER A 64 18.24 35.25 -13.92
N VAL A 65 18.11 35.83 -15.12
CA VAL A 65 17.71 37.23 -15.31
C VAL A 65 16.33 37.49 -14.69
N TYR A 66 15.35 36.64 -14.99
CA TYR A 66 14.00 36.74 -14.42
C TYR A 66 13.99 36.58 -12.89
N ASN A 67 14.74 35.63 -12.35
CA ASN A 67 14.77 35.44 -10.90
C ASN A 67 15.48 36.58 -10.18
N LYS A 68 16.46 37.23 -10.83
CA LYS A 68 17.09 38.44 -10.30
C LYS A 68 16.09 39.59 -10.25
N SER A 69 15.29 39.81 -11.31
CA SER A 69 14.25 40.84 -11.30
C SER A 69 13.16 40.58 -10.26
N VAL A 70 12.81 39.32 -10.01
CA VAL A 70 11.91 38.93 -8.89
C VAL A 70 12.52 39.29 -7.54
N GLN A 71 13.80 39.01 -7.32
CA GLN A 71 14.48 39.35 -6.06
C GLN A 71 14.59 40.87 -5.85
N GLU A 72 14.94 41.61 -6.90
CA GLU A 72 15.00 43.08 -6.88
C GLU A 72 13.62 43.67 -6.56
N PHE A 73 12.56 43.20 -7.23
CA PHE A 73 11.19 43.63 -6.94
C PHE A 73 10.77 43.37 -5.49
N ILE A 74 11.01 42.16 -4.97
CA ILE A 74 10.69 41.82 -3.58
C ILE A 74 11.45 42.72 -2.59
N ALA A 75 12.71 43.05 -2.89
CA ALA A 75 13.53 43.92 -2.05
C ALA A 75 13.05 45.37 -2.09
N THR A 76 12.79 45.93 -3.27
CA THR A 76 12.33 47.31 -3.47
C THR A 76 11.01 47.59 -2.74
N TYR A 77 10.06 46.66 -2.80
CA TYR A 77 8.74 46.83 -2.17
C TYR A 77 8.60 46.17 -0.79
N ASN A 78 9.71 45.64 -0.23
CA ASN A 78 9.74 44.93 1.04
C ASN A 78 8.69 43.80 1.18
N LEU A 79 8.46 43.04 0.11
CA LEU A 79 7.40 42.03 0.00
C LEU A 79 7.81 40.62 0.44
N LYS A 80 8.77 40.50 1.36
CA LYS A 80 9.36 39.21 1.72
C LYS A 80 8.32 38.22 2.27
N GLN A 81 7.42 38.68 3.14
CA GLN A 81 6.38 37.82 3.73
C GLN A 81 5.33 37.41 2.69
N GLN A 82 4.92 38.35 1.82
CA GLN A 82 3.96 38.10 0.74
C GLN A 82 4.52 37.11 -0.28
N ALA A 83 5.81 37.20 -0.61
CA ALA A 83 6.48 36.24 -1.49
C ALA A 83 6.51 34.82 -0.90
N VAL A 84 6.78 34.68 0.41
CA VAL A 84 6.73 33.37 1.10
C VAL A 84 5.32 32.79 1.09
N THR A 85 4.31 33.59 1.41
CA THR A 85 2.89 33.15 1.39
C THR A 85 2.44 32.81 -0.03
N ALA A 86 2.84 33.59 -1.05
CA ALA A 86 2.56 33.31 -2.45
C ALA A 86 3.19 31.99 -2.90
N GLN A 87 4.45 31.74 -2.53
CA GLN A 87 5.14 30.49 -2.83
C GLN A 87 4.45 29.29 -2.18
N PHE A 88 4.10 29.39 -0.90
CA PHE A 88 3.39 28.34 -0.16
C PHE A 88 2.02 28.05 -0.78
N ASN A 89 1.25 29.08 -1.12
CA ASN A 89 -0.05 28.94 -1.77
C ASN A 89 0.07 28.32 -3.17
N PHE A 90 1.09 28.72 -3.93
CA PHE A 90 1.37 28.15 -5.25
C PHE A 90 1.73 26.66 -5.15
N GLU A 91 2.58 26.28 -4.21
CA GLU A 91 2.94 24.89 -3.95
C GLU A 91 1.78 24.04 -3.41
N ASN A 92 0.94 24.59 -2.53
CA ASN A 92 -0.25 23.88 -2.05
C ASN A 92 -1.27 23.63 -3.17
N ARG A 93 -1.49 24.62 -4.06
CA ARG A 93 -2.31 24.43 -5.26
C ARG A 93 -1.73 23.32 -6.16
N GLN A 94 -0.40 23.23 -6.26
CA GLN A 94 0.26 22.13 -6.98
C GLN A 94 0.05 20.77 -6.30
N GLN A 95 0.03 20.70 -4.96
CA GLN A 95 -0.15 19.44 -4.23
C GLN A 95 -1.58 18.91 -4.28
N GLN A 96 -2.58 19.79 -4.29
CA GLN A 96 -3.99 19.42 -4.34
C GLN A 96 -4.43 18.96 -5.73
N ASN A 97 -3.82 19.50 -6.80
CA ASN A 97 -4.13 19.10 -8.17
C ASN A 97 -3.09 18.09 -8.69
N SER A 98 -3.48 16.82 -8.77
CA SER A 98 -2.60 15.71 -9.19
C SER A 98 -1.94 15.91 -10.56
N LYS A 99 -2.57 16.69 -11.45
CA LYS A 99 -2.02 17.08 -12.76
C LYS A 99 -0.90 18.12 -12.65
N VAL A 100 -0.97 19.02 -11.67
CA VAL A 100 -0.05 20.16 -11.51
C VAL A 100 1.22 19.74 -10.76
N LYS A 101 1.13 18.77 -9.84
CA LYS A 101 2.28 18.23 -9.09
C LYS A 101 3.42 17.69 -9.98
N TRP A 102 3.08 17.22 -11.17
CA TRP A 102 4.01 16.62 -12.11
C TRP A 102 4.17 17.47 -13.37
N LEU A 103 4.13 18.80 -13.28
CA LEU A 103 4.44 19.65 -14.43
C LEU A 103 5.91 19.51 -14.83
N SER A 104 6.18 19.59 -16.13
CA SER A 104 7.56 19.74 -16.60
C SER A 104 8.14 21.07 -16.12
N ILE A 105 9.46 21.21 -16.10
CA ILE A 105 10.09 22.51 -15.74
C ILE A 105 9.61 23.62 -16.67
N LYS A 106 9.40 23.31 -17.96
CA LYS A 106 8.88 24.25 -18.96
C LYS A 106 7.47 24.70 -18.62
N ASP A 107 6.57 23.76 -18.31
CA ASP A 107 5.18 24.09 -17.97
C ASP A 107 5.09 24.82 -16.62
N TYR A 108 5.93 24.44 -15.65
CA TYR A 108 6.05 25.14 -14.36
C TYR A 108 6.47 26.60 -14.57
N ASN A 109 7.52 26.85 -15.35
CA ASN A 109 8.01 28.20 -15.59
C ASN A 109 7.00 29.05 -16.36
N SER A 110 6.22 28.43 -17.26
CA SER A 110 5.13 29.09 -17.98
C SER A 110 3.99 29.46 -17.03
N LEU A 111 3.64 28.56 -16.10
CA LEU A 111 2.61 28.81 -15.08
C LEU A 111 3.06 29.90 -14.08
N VAL A 112 4.34 29.92 -13.70
CA VAL A 112 4.91 31.00 -12.87
C VAL A 112 4.78 32.34 -13.59
N ALA A 113 5.15 32.40 -14.87
CA ALA A 113 5.04 33.63 -15.66
C ALA A 113 3.57 34.10 -15.76
N SER A 114 2.62 33.21 -16.00
CA SER A 114 1.19 33.57 -16.05
C SER A 114 0.62 33.97 -14.69
N THR A 115 1.16 33.42 -13.60
CA THR A 115 0.65 33.69 -12.24
C THR A 115 1.21 34.99 -11.66
N ASN A 116 2.47 35.31 -11.93
CA ASN A 116 3.07 36.54 -11.43
C ASN A 116 2.44 37.79 -12.07
N GLY A 117 2.10 37.77 -13.37
CA GLY A 117 1.59 38.95 -14.04
C GLY A 117 2.46 40.18 -13.73
N ASN A 118 1.87 41.22 -13.14
CA ASN A 118 2.57 42.44 -12.71
C ASN A 118 3.24 42.35 -11.32
N MET A 119 2.91 41.34 -10.51
CA MET A 119 3.50 41.11 -9.18
C MET A 119 4.53 39.98 -9.24
N LEU A 120 5.81 40.36 -9.36
CA LEU A 120 6.94 39.44 -9.43
C LEU A 120 7.26 38.82 -8.06
N LEU A 121 6.47 37.83 -7.63
CA LEU A 121 6.63 37.16 -6.33
C LEU A 121 7.18 35.74 -6.43
N LEU A 122 6.89 35.02 -7.51
CA LEU A 122 7.29 33.61 -7.67
C LEU A 122 8.54 33.48 -8.58
N PRO A 123 9.60 32.78 -8.15
CA PRO A 123 10.76 32.51 -9.00
C PRO A 123 10.50 31.33 -9.96
N LYS A 124 11.14 31.38 -11.14
CA LYS A 124 11.22 30.26 -12.09
C LYS A 124 12.25 29.22 -11.64
N ARG A 125 12.04 27.96 -12.05
CA ARG A 125 12.96 26.84 -11.81
C ARG A 125 14.00 26.74 -12.93
N LYS A 126 15.24 26.43 -12.57
CA LYS A 126 16.33 26.17 -13.52
C LYS A 126 16.12 24.84 -14.24
N TYR A 127 16.35 24.84 -15.56
CA TYR A 127 16.44 23.64 -16.37
C TYR A 127 17.68 22.83 -16.01
N SER A 128 17.61 21.53 -16.26
CA SER A 128 18.67 20.61 -15.87
C SER A 128 19.11 19.78 -17.05
N LYS A 129 20.43 19.57 -17.14
CA LYS A 129 21.07 18.78 -18.19
C LYS A 129 20.79 17.29 -18.01
N ILE A 130 20.76 16.58 -19.13
CA ILE A 130 20.76 15.13 -19.18
C ILE A 130 22.21 14.64 -19.06
N LYS A 131 22.47 13.82 -18.03
CA LYS A 131 23.77 13.18 -17.75
C LYS A 131 23.85 11.79 -18.39
N ALA A 132 25.07 11.27 -18.58
CA ALA A 132 25.31 9.92 -19.12
C ALA A 132 24.53 8.79 -18.41
N MET A 133 24.30 8.88 -17.09
CA MET A 133 23.51 7.88 -16.35
C MET A 133 22.07 7.71 -16.87
N HIS A 134 21.50 8.76 -17.47
CA HIS A 134 20.16 8.71 -18.07
C HIS A 134 20.15 7.92 -19.36
N GLU A 135 21.25 7.94 -20.13
CA GLU A 135 21.39 7.16 -21.36
C GLU A 135 21.30 5.66 -21.08
N ARG A 136 21.98 5.18 -20.02
CA ARG A 136 21.89 3.76 -19.62
C ARG A 136 20.47 3.35 -19.22
N THR A 137 19.70 4.27 -18.66
CA THR A 137 18.27 4.02 -18.35
C THR A 137 17.44 3.99 -19.64
N PHE A 138 17.72 4.89 -20.58
CA PHE A 138 17.06 4.94 -21.88
C PHE A 138 17.35 3.70 -22.74
N GLU A 139 18.58 3.19 -22.72
CA GLU A 139 18.96 1.94 -23.37
C GLU A 139 18.12 0.75 -22.87
N VAL A 140 17.92 0.65 -21.55
CA VAL A 140 17.06 -0.38 -20.96
C VAL A 140 15.59 -0.18 -21.36
N ILE A 141 15.11 1.06 -21.45
CA ILE A 141 13.77 1.37 -21.95
C ILE A 141 13.61 0.88 -23.40
N LEU A 142 14.58 1.14 -24.28
CA LEU A 142 14.57 0.66 -25.67
C LEU A 142 14.55 -0.86 -25.75
N TRP A 143 15.33 -1.53 -24.90
CA TRP A 143 15.36 -3.00 -24.86
C TRP A 143 14.01 -3.59 -24.44
N LEU A 144 13.45 -3.10 -23.34
CA LEU A 144 12.15 -3.56 -22.83
C LEU A 144 11.02 -3.24 -23.80
N TYR A 145 11.09 -2.09 -24.49
CA TYR A 145 10.11 -1.73 -25.50
C TYR A 145 10.20 -2.62 -26.74
N GLY A 146 11.42 -2.99 -27.16
CA GLY A 146 11.62 -3.99 -28.21
C GLY A 146 10.97 -5.33 -27.88
N ASN A 147 11.08 -5.80 -26.63
CA ASN A 147 10.40 -7.02 -26.17
C ASN A 147 8.88 -6.88 -26.21
N GLN A 148 8.35 -5.73 -25.75
CA GLN A 148 6.93 -5.43 -25.81
C GLN A 148 6.39 -5.49 -27.26
N LEU A 149 7.13 -4.94 -28.23
CA LEU A 149 6.75 -4.99 -29.64
C LEU A 149 6.86 -6.42 -30.21
N SER A 150 7.86 -7.19 -29.79
CA SER A 150 8.01 -8.60 -30.19
C SER A 150 6.84 -9.46 -29.71
N GLU A 151 6.40 -9.29 -28.46
CA GLU A 151 5.20 -9.94 -27.92
C GLU A 151 3.94 -9.53 -28.69
N LEU A 152 3.76 -8.21 -28.91
CA LEU A 152 2.64 -7.71 -29.71
C LEU A 152 2.63 -8.32 -31.11
N ARG A 153 3.79 -8.37 -31.77
CA ARG A 153 3.94 -8.99 -33.10
C ARG A 153 3.57 -10.47 -33.08
N LYS A 154 3.96 -11.25 -32.06
CA LYS A 154 3.56 -12.66 -31.91
C LYS A 154 2.05 -12.80 -31.80
N HIS A 155 1.41 -11.97 -30.99
CA HIS A 155 -0.06 -11.95 -30.85
C HIS A 155 -0.76 -11.57 -32.14
N LEU A 156 -0.30 -10.50 -32.81
CA LEU A 156 -0.87 -10.09 -34.09
C LEU A 156 -0.66 -11.14 -35.17
N THR A 157 0.47 -11.84 -35.16
CA THR A 157 0.74 -12.95 -36.09
C THR A 157 -0.19 -14.14 -35.89
N ALA A 158 -0.60 -14.41 -34.64
CA ALA A 158 -1.55 -15.47 -34.32
C ALA A 158 -3.02 -15.11 -34.63
N LEU A 159 -3.37 -13.83 -34.62
CA LEU A 159 -4.75 -13.37 -34.79
C LEU A 159 -5.12 -13.12 -36.26
N ASP A 160 -4.26 -12.50 -37.08
CA ASP A 160 -4.43 -12.35 -38.55
C ASP A 160 -3.19 -11.70 -39.23
N THR A 161 -3.09 -11.78 -40.56
CA THR A 161 -2.03 -11.16 -41.38
C THR A 161 -2.13 -9.65 -41.57
N ASN A 162 -3.34 -9.07 -41.46
CA ASN A 162 -3.62 -7.68 -41.84
C ASN A 162 -4.31 -6.84 -40.74
N LEU A 163 -4.34 -7.32 -39.49
CA LEU A 163 -4.94 -6.58 -38.38
C LEU A 163 -4.09 -5.35 -38.00
N ALA A 164 -4.62 -4.15 -38.28
CA ALA A 164 -3.98 -2.89 -37.88
C ALA A 164 -4.43 -2.45 -36.48
N VAL A 165 -3.47 -2.25 -35.57
CA VAL A 165 -3.71 -1.78 -34.19
C VAL A 165 -3.22 -0.35 -33.99
N SER A 166 -3.72 0.33 -32.96
CA SER A 166 -3.19 1.64 -32.57
C SER A 166 -1.71 1.56 -32.22
N PHE A 167 -0.93 2.58 -32.59
CA PHE A 167 0.50 2.61 -32.30
C PHE A 167 0.79 2.41 -30.80
N PRO A 168 1.61 1.41 -30.44
CA PRO A 168 1.74 0.96 -29.07
C PRO A 168 2.58 1.94 -28.23
N LYS A 169 1.97 2.49 -27.17
CA LYS A 169 2.70 3.21 -26.11
C LYS A 169 3.73 2.30 -25.44
N VAL A 170 4.83 2.89 -24.98
CA VAL A 170 5.80 2.22 -24.11
C VAL A 170 5.12 1.94 -22.76
N LYS A 171 4.94 0.67 -22.38
CA LYS A 171 4.25 0.23 -21.15
C LYS A 171 5.23 -0.29 -20.11
N ILE A 172 6.18 0.55 -19.69
CA ILE A 172 7.29 0.11 -18.84
C ILE A 172 7.26 0.82 -17.49
N THR A 173 7.38 0.03 -16.41
CA THR A 173 7.47 0.57 -15.04
C THR A 173 8.93 0.77 -14.62
N ALA A 174 9.18 1.76 -13.75
CA ALA A 174 10.51 1.98 -13.16
C ALA A 174 11.07 0.76 -12.42
N THR A 175 10.18 -0.07 -11.85
CA THR A 175 10.53 -1.34 -11.23
C THR A 175 11.02 -2.37 -12.24
N ALA A 176 10.37 -2.48 -13.41
CA ALA A 176 10.80 -3.40 -14.46
C ALA A 176 12.21 -3.05 -14.97
N ILE A 177 12.49 -1.74 -15.13
CA ILE A 177 13.82 -1.26 -15.53
C ILE A 177 14.89 -1.56 -14.46
N ALA A 178 14.60 -1.28 -13.19
CA ALA A 178 15.54 -1.47 -12.08
C ALA A 178 15.84 -2.96 -11.78
N HIS A 179 14.89 -3.85 -12.06
CA HIS A 179 15.01 -5.29 -11.79
C HIS A 179 15.33 -6.12 -13.05
N LEU A 180 15.62 -5.48 -14.18
CA LEU A 180 16.03 -6.20 -15.37
C LEU A 180 17.38 -6.88 -15.14
N THR A 181 17.43 -8.19 -15.35
CA THR A 181 18.63 -9.01 -15.21
C THR A 181 19.11 -9.58 -16.54
N ASN A 182 20.43 -9.62 -16.76
CA ASN A 182 21.09 -10.44 -17.76
C ASN A 182 21.89 -11.51 -17.01
N ASP A 183 21.70 -12.79 -17.33
CA ASP A 183 22.43 -13.92 -16.72
C ASP A 183 22.40 -13.94 -15.18
N GLY A 184 21.27 -13.53 -14.60
CA GLY A 184 21.05 -13.47 -13.15
C GLY A 184 21.52 -12.17 -12.48
N GLU A 185 22.31 -11.33 -13.16
CA GLU A 185 22.81 -10.05 -12.63
C GLU A 185 22.01 -8.85 -13.13
N ARG A 186 21.87 -7.81 -12.30
CA ARG A 186 21.12 -6.61 -12.69
C ARG A 186 21.85 -5.81 -13.76
N ARG A 187 21.16 -5.53 -14.87
CA ARG A 187 21.72 -4.74 -16.00
C ARG A 187 22.07 -3.30 -15.61
N ILE A 188 21.33 -2.73 -14.66
CA ILE A 188 21.60 -1.43 -14.05
C ILE A 188 21.59 -1.54 -12.52
N LEU A 189 22.56 -0.89 -11.88
CA LEU A 189 22.70 -0.85 -10.42
C LEU A 189 21.98 0.37 -9.82
N TYR A 190 20.79 0.68 -10.34
CA TYR A 190 19.98 1.80 -9.87
C TYR A 190 18.76 1.30 -9.10
N SER A 191 18.44 1.99 -7.99
CA SER A 191 17.18 1.73 -7.29
C SER A 191 15.98 2.13 -8.16
N SER A 192 14.81 1.52 -7.94
CA SER A 192 13.58 1.91 -8.65
C SER A 192 13.24 3.40 -8.48
N ARG A 193 13.62 4.00 -7.36
CA ARG A 193 13.42 5.43 -7.11
C ARG A 193 14.35 6.29 -7.97
N THR A 194 15.61 5.86 -8.12
CA THR A 194 16.59 6.52 -8.99
C THR A 194 16.14 6.46 -10.45
N VAL A 195 15.70 5.28 -10.91
CA VAL A 195 15.14 5.11 -12.26
C VAL A 195 13.92 6.00 -12.49
N GLN A 196 13.03 6.11 -11.50
CA GLN A 196 11.88 7.01 -11.59
C GLN A 196 12.32 8.47 -11.78
N ASN A 197 13.35 8.93 -11.06
CA ASN A 197 13.89 10.27 -11.24
C ASN A 197 14.52 10.44 -12.64
N HIS A 198 15.19 9.42 -13.18
CA HIS A 198 15.71 9.46 -14.54
C HIS A 198 14.59 9.61 -15.56
N ILE A 199 13.50 8.85 -15.43
CA ILE A 199 12.32 8.96 -16.31
C ILE A 199 11.72 10.38 -16.24
N TYR A 200 11.62 10.98 -15.06
CA TYR A 200 11.18 12.38 -14.94
C TYR A 200 12.12 13.34 -15.67
N ARG A 201 13.44 13.10 -15.60
CA ARG A 201 14.43 13.92 -16.31
C ARG A 201 14.30 13.80 -17.82
N LEU A 202 14.13 12.58 -18.32
CA LEU A 202 13.92 12.31 -19.74
C LEU A 202 12.64 12.99 -20.24
N ARG A 203 11.57 12.98 -19.42
CA ARG A 203 10.33 13.70 -19.73
C ARG A 203 10.53 15.21 -19.74
N ASP A 204 11.20 15.78 -18.74
CA ASP A 204 11.46 17.23 -18.69
C ASP A 204 12.28 17.72 -19.88
N ALA A 205 13.19 16.89 -20.39
CA ALA A 205 13.97 17.18 -21.60
C ALA A 205 13.19 16.95 -22.91
N GLY A 206 11.95 16.44 -22.84
CA GLY A 206 11.14 16.16 -24.03
C GLY A 206 11.54 14.90 -24.80
N ILE A 207 12.41 14.04 -24.24
CA ILE A 207 12.80 12.75 -24.84
C ILE A 207 11.64 11.76 -24.81
N ILE A 208 10.79 11.88 -23.78
CA ILE A 208 9.58 11.10 -23.59
C ILE A 208 8.37 12.05 -23.64
N THR A 209 7.37 11.71 -24.45
CA THR A 209 6.18 12.52 -24.73
C THR A 209 4.88 11.78 -24.37
N ASP A 210 3.76 12.53 -24.30
CA ASP A 210 2.38 12.04 -24.09
C ASP A 210 2.22 11.03 -22.95
N TYR A 211 2.62 11.47 -21.76
CA TYR A 211 2.64 10.64 -20.58
C TYR A 211 1.23 10.42 -20.02
N SER A 212 0.85 9.16 -19.78
CA SER A 212 -0.37 8.82 -19.04
C SER A 212 -0.07 8.11 -17.72
N PHE A 213 -0.73 8.59 -16.67
CA PHE A 213 -0.61 8.10 -15.31
C PHE A 213 -1.62 6.98 -15.09
N HIS A 214 -1.22 5.93 -14.38
CA HIS A 214 -2.12 4.87 -13.93
C HIS A 214 -2.12 4.82 -12.40
N GLY A 215 -3.28 5.05 -11.79
CA GLY A 215 -3.43 5.23 -10.34
C GLY A 215 -2.81 6.53 -9.82
N THR A 216 -2.71 6.67 -8.50
CA THR A 216 -2.43 7.97 -7.86
C THR A 216 -0.98 8.49 -8.01
N LYS A 217 0.00 7.67 -8.45
CA LYS A 217 1.43 8.02 -8.24
C LYS A 217 2.44 7.47 -9.25
N LYS A 218 2.04 6.74 -10.31
CA LYS A 218 3.01 6.08 -11.20
C LYS A 218 2.76 6.42 -12.68
N PRO A 219 3.75 7.03 -13.34
CA PRO A 219 3.72 7.22 -14.78
C PRO A 219 4.08 5.84 -15.40
N VAL A 220 3.17 5.27 -16.22
CA VAL A 220 3.30 3.88 -16.74
C VAL A 220 3.35 3.82 -18.27
N HIS A 221 2.74 4.78 -18.97
CA HIS A 221 2.62 4.76 -20.43
C HIS A 221 3.07 6.07 -21.06
N PHE A 222 3.91 5.98 -22.10
CA PHE A 222 4.45 7.16 -22.79
C PHE A 222 4.90 6.83 -24.22
N PHE A 223 5.20 7.86 -25.02
CA PHE A 223 5.86 7.75 -26.31
C PHE A 223 7.30 8.22 -26.24
N ILE A 224 8.15 7.69 -27.14
CA ILE A 224 9.48 8.22 -27.40
C ILE A 224 9.32 9.35 -28.41
N ASN A 225 10.02 10.46 -28.20
CA ASN A 225 9.99 11.61 -29.10
C ASN A 225 10.26 11.18 -30.55
N GLU A 226 9.45 11.69 -31.48
CA GLU A 226 9.54 11.39 -32.92
C GLU A 226 10.93 11.66 -33.52
N ALA A 227 11.64 12.67 -33.04
CA ALA A 227 13.01 12.98 -33.48
C ALA A 227 14.03 11.89 -33.10
N ILE A 228 13.72 11.09 -32.06
CA ILE A 228 14.57 10.01 -31.57
C ILE A 228 14.11 8.66 -32.12
N PHE A 229 12.80 8.50 -32.30
CA PHE A 229 12.15 7.23 -32.56
C PHE A 229 12.44 6.65 -33.95
N GLN A 230 12.67 5.33 -33.99
CA GLN A 230 12.80 4.55 -35.22
C GLN A 230 12.34 3.10 -35.00
N MET A 231 11.56 2.54 -35.92
CA MET A 231 11.19 1.12 -35.93
C MET A 231 10.87 0.61 -37.34
N HIS A 232 10.72 -0.70 -37.50
CA HIS A 232 10.14 -1.31 -38.69
C HIS A 232 8.69 -1.73 -38.47
N ASP A 233 7.89 -1.66 -39.52
CA ASP A 233 6.52 -2.19 -39.57
C ASP A 233 6.24 -2.87 -40.93
N LYS A 234 5.26 -3.76 -40.99
CA LYS A 234 4.81 -4.41 -42.24
C LYS A 234 4.05 -3.38 -43.09
N SER A 235 4.40 -3.24 -44.36
CA SER A 235 3.67 -2.43 -45.34
C SER A 235 2.29 -3.04 -45.64
N LEU A 236 1.23 -2.24 -45.59
CA LEU A 236 0.07 -2.45 -46.46
C LEU A 236 0.44 -1.81 -47.80
N THR A 237 0.60 -2.62 -48.84
CA THR A 237 0.53 -2.09 -50.20
C THR A 237 -0.90 -1.60 -50.43
N SER A 238 -1.14 -0.32 -50.17
CA SER A 238 -2.29 0.38 -50.73
C SER A 238 -1.76 1.37 -51.73
N ASP A 239 -2.08 1.13 -53.00
CA ASP A 239 -2.01 2.10 -54.07
C ASP A 239 -2.72 3.41 -53.67
N ASP A 240 -2.28 4.48 -54.34
CA ASP A 240 -2.83 5.82 -54.37
C ASP A 240 -2.60 6.75 -53.17
N ASN A 241 -1.57 7.59 -53.36
CA ASN A 241 -1.68 9.05 -53.31
C ASN A 241 -3.00 9.60 -52.71
N GLN A 242 -3.04 9.73 -51.39
CA GLN A 242 -3.87 10.75 -50.78
C GLN A 242 -3.02 11.66 -49.92
N THR A 243 -2.73 12.83 -50.46
CA THR A 243 -2.41 14.03 -49.70
C THR A 243 -3.55 14.33 -48.75
N VAL A 244 -3.46 13.83 -47.52
CA VAL A 244 -4.32 14.29 -46.44
C VAL A 244 -3.66 15.54 -45.85
N THR A 245 -4.26 16.66 -46.20
CA THR A 245 -3.98 18.01 -45.72
C THR A 245 -3.79 18.11 -44.21
N ASP A 246 -2.90 19.03 -43.87
CA ASP A 246 -2.48 19.44 -42.54
C ASP A 246 -3.60 19.87 -41.57
N PHE A 247 -3.15 20.00 -40.32
CA PHE A 247 -3.77 20.68 -39.18
C PHE A 247 -4.79 19.88 -38.36
N LEU A 248 -4.30 19.35 -37.23
CA LEU A 248 -4.80 19.65 -35.90
C LEU A 248 -3.79 19.12 -34.86
N THR A 249 -2.78 19.93 -34.52
CA THR A 249 -2.12 19.83 -33.22
C THR A 249 -3.10 20.28 -32.14
N LYS A 250 -4.14 19.49 -31.87
CA LYS A 250 -4.79 19.58 -30.56
C LYS A 250 -3.76 19.08 -29.58
N LYS A 251 -3.20 19.98 -28.75
CA LYS A 251 -2.55 19.61 -27.48
C LYS A 251 -3.53 18.71 -26.72
N VAL A 252 -3.39 17.40 -26.86
CA VAL A 252 -4.19 16.44 -26.11
C VAL A 252 -3.62 16.46 -24.71
N ARG A 253 -4.31 17.18 -23.81
CA ARG A 253 -3.97 17.29 -22.40
C ARG A 253 -3.80 15.90 -21.79
N ASP A 254 -2.86 15.79 -20.84
CA ASP A 254 -2.65 14.61 -19.99
C ASP A 254 -4.00 14.02 -19.56
N LYS A 255 -4.34 12.86 -20.14
CA LYS A 255 -5.53 12.10 -19.76
C LYS A 255 -5.14 11.24 -18.55
N SER A 256 -5.74 11.56 -17.40
CA SER A 256 -5.81 10.63 -16.29
C SER A 256 -6.83 9.57 -16.66
N GLU A 257 -6.39 8.36 -16.95
CA GLU A 257 -7.30 7.23 -17.11
C GLU A 257 -7.71 6.78 -15.70
N ASP A 258 -8.98 7.01 -15.36
CA ASP A 258 -9.53 6.61 -14.07
C ASP A 258 -9.84 5.11 -14.11
N THR A 259 -8.90 4.28 -13.66
CA THR A 259 -9.13 2.84 -13.46
C THR A 259 -9.76 2.57 -12.11
N ARG A 260 -10.67 3.42 -11.63
CA ARG A 260 -11.60 3.00 -10.58
C ARG A 260 -12.29 1.77 -11.13
N THR A 261 -12.07 0.63 -10.47
CA THR A 261 -13.04 -0.45 -10.51
C THR A 261 -14.38 0.22 -10.24
N PHE A 262 -15.30 0.18 -11.20
CA PHE A 262 -16.70 0.44 -10.91
C PHE A 262 -16.98 -0.36 -9.64
N THR A 263 -17.22 0.38 -8.57
CA THR A 263 -17.51 -0.23 -7.29
C THR A 263 -18.70 -1.09 -7.59
N LYS A 264 -18.52 -2.40 -7.38
CA LYS A 264 -19.55 -3.42 -7.53
C LYS A 264 -20.88 -2.77 -7.20
N GLU A 265 -21.80 -2.83 -8.15
CA GLU A 265 -23.21 -2.57 -7.90
C GLU A 265 -23.56 -3.10 -6.51
N ILE A 266 -24.42 -2.35 -5.85
CA ILE A 266 -25.00 -2.63 -4.54
C ILE A 266 -25.50 -4.09 -4.55
N ILE A 267 -24.62 -5.03 -4.23
CA ILE A 267 -25.01 -6.38 -3.83
C ILE A 267 -25.56 -6.16 -2.45
N LYS A 268 -26.88 -5.95 -2.40
CA LYS A 268 -27.70 -6.22 -1.24
C LYS A 268 -27.16 -7.51 -0.64
N LYS A 269 -26.48 -7.42 0.51
CA LYS A 269 -26.23 -8.59 1.36
C LYS A 269 -27.59 -9.03 1.90
N VAL A 270 -28.35 -9.73 1.06
CA VAL A 270 -29.33 -10.69 1.51
C VAL A 270 -28.52 -11.77 2.22
N GLY A 271 -28.83 -11.97 3.48
CA GLY A 271 -28.16 -12.97 4.30
C GLY A 271 -28.40 -14.35 3.72
N ASN A 272 -27.34 -14.98 3.22
CA ASN A 272 -27.26 -16.42 3.27
C ASN A 272 -26.63 -16.78 4.60
N VAL A 273 -27.52 -17.16 5.51
CA VAL A 273 -27.23 -17.94 6.69
C VAL A 273 -26.80 -19.32 6.19
N ASP A 274 -25.49 -19.56 6.16
CA ASP A 274 -24.98 -20.93 6.18
C ASP A 274 -24.42 -21.18 7.57
N ASN A 275 -25.19 -21.97 8.32
CA ASN A 275 -24.82 -22.59 9.58
C ASN A 275 -23.54 -23.42 9.39
N HIS A 276 -22.40 -22.83 9.72
CA HIS A 276 -21.22 -23.59 10.12
C HIS A 276 -20.97 -23.38 11.60
N SER A 277 -21.56 -24.33 12.33
CA SER A 277 -21.11 -24.97 13.56
C SER A 277 -20.09 -24.24 14.41
N GLN A 278 -20.50 -24.12 15.67
CA GLN A 278 -19.72 -23.92 16.88
C GLN A 278 -18.25 -24.41 16.81
N ASN A 279 -17.40 -23.68 17.53
CA ASN A 279 -15.96 -23.90 17.75
C ASN A 279 -15.02 -23.15 16.81
N SER A 280 -14.98 -21.82 16.95
CA SER A 280 -13.70 -21.12 16.90
C SER A 280 -13.63 -20.12 18.04
N GLU A 281 -12.85 -20.50 19.06
CA GLU A 281 -12.51 -19.65 20.19
C GLU A 281 -11.95 -18.32 19.68
N VAL A 282 -12.59 -17.23 20.11
CA VAL A 282 -12.05 -15.89 19.92
C VAL A 282 -10.77 -15.80 20.74
N PHE A 283 -9.63 -15.79 20.06
CA PHE A 283 -8.32 -15.61 20.67
C PHE A 283 -8.31 -14.35 21.54
N SER A 284 -8.13 -14.58 22.84
CA SER A 284 -7.98 -13.57 23.88
C SER A 284 -6.88 -12.57 23.52
N PHE A 285 -7.19 -11.28 23.68
CA PHE A 285 -6.21 -10.19 23.55
C PHE A 285 -5.32 -10.10 24.79
N ALA A 286 -4.48 -11.11 25.04
CA ALA A 286 -3.22 -11.01 25.77
C ALA A 286 -2.65 -12.42 26.01
N THR A 287 -1.57 -12.75 25.33
CA THR A 287 -0.63 -13.76 25.80
C THR A 287 0.51 -12.99 26.45
N GLU A 288 0.60 -13.01 27.79
CA GLU A 288 1.83 -12.89 28.58
C GLU A 288 1.53 -12.99 30.09
N ASN A 289 2.08 -14.05 30.67
CA ASN A 289 2.45 -14.35 32.05
C ASN A 289 1.76 -13.59 33.20
N SER A 290 0.98 -14.35 33.96
CA SER A 290 0.42 -14.01 35.26
C SER A 290 1.50 -13.64 36.29
N SER A 291 1.70 -12.35 36.54
CA SER A 291 2.36 -11.88 37.76
C SER A 291 1.32 -11.73 38.88
N LYS A 292 1.52 -12.46 39.99
CA LYS A 292 0.69 -12.38 41.20
C LYS A 292 0.70 -10.93 41.73
N ASN A 293 -0.49 -10.35 41.84
CA ASN A 293 -0.71 -8.99 42.34
C ASN A 293 -0.53 -8.99 43.86
N LYS A 294 0.47 -8.27 44.38
CA LYS A 294 0.63 -7.97 45.81
C LYS A 294 0.45 -6.45 45.99
N ASN A 295 -0.77 -6.02 46.28
CA ASN A 295 -1.03 -4.67 46.82
C ASN A 295 -1.16 -4.78 48.36
N PRO A 296 -0.43 -3.97 49.15
CA PRO A 296 -0.47 -4.02 50.61
C PRO A 296 -1.47 -3.04 51.24
N HIS A 297 -2.64 -2.83 50.63
CA HIS A 297 -3.75 -2.12 51.29
C HIS A 297 -4.96 -3.04 51.44
N LYS A 298 -5.13 -3.54 52.67
CA LYS A 298 -6.33 -4.23 53.13
C LYS A 298 -7.49 -3.24 53.08
N ILE A 299 -8.46 -3.54 52.23
CA ILE A 299 -9.86 -3.06 52.40
C ILE A 299 -10.28 -3.50 53.81
N PRO A 300 -10.88 -2.64 54.65
CA PRO A 300 -11.25 -3.01 56.00
C PRO A 300 -12.26 -4.16 55.96
N LYS A 301 -11.85 -5.31 56.50
CA LYS A 301 -12.71 -6.46 56.74
C LYS A 301 -13.65 -6.11 57.90
N LYS A 302 -14.92 -5.89 57.58
CA LYS A 302 -16.01 -6.52 58.34
C LYS A 302 -16.63 -7.56 57.41
N ASP A 303 -15.98 -8.72 57.39
CA ASP A 303 -16.59 -9.98 56.90
C ASP A 303 -17.56 -10.45 57.99
N ASP A 304 -18.76 -9.87 58.02
CA ASP A 304 -19.88 -10.60 58.59
C ASP A 304 -20.25 -11.69 57.59
N ARG A 305 -20.14 -12.94 58.05
CA ARG A 305 -20.34 -14.16 57.29
C ARG A 305 -21.73 -14.18 56.63
N ILE A 306 -21.84 -13.68 55.41
CA ILE A 306 -22.93 -14.06 54.51
C ILE A 306 -22.51 -15.37 53.85
N LYS A 307 -22.98 -16.47 54.45
CA LYS A 307 -22.95 -17.79 53.81
C LYS A 307 -23.78 -17.73 52.53
N PHE A 308 -23.12 -17.69 51.37
CA PHE A 308 -23.68 -18.31 50.18
C PHE A 308 -22.67 -19.35 49.68
N SER A 309 -23.15 -20.59 49.70
CA SER A 309 -22.47 -21.80 49.30
C SER A 309 -21.90 -21.67 47.89
N ASN A 310 -20.62 -21.95 47.76
CA ASN A 310 -19.88 -22.02 46.51
C ASN A 310 -20.00 -23.43 45.88
N GLU A 311 -21.20 -23.97 45.85
CA GLU A 311 -21.49 -25.27 45.23
C GLU A 311 -22.53 -25.01 44.13
N ASN A 312 -22.20 -25.46 42.92
CA ASN A 312 -22.99 -25.32 41.67
C ASN A 312 -22.64 -24.11 40.78
N ALA A 313 -21.36 -23.98 40.40
CA ALA A 313 -20.97 -23.33 39.13
C ALA A 313 -20.93 -24.35 37.97
N GLY A 314 -21.89 -25.27 37.93
CA GLY A 314 -22.03 -26.29 36.91
C GLY A 314 -23.50 -26.62 36.67
N LYS A 315 -23.86 -26.68 35.39
CA LYS A 315 -25.18 -26.95 34.78
C LYS A 315 -26.10 -25.74 34.58
N LEU A 316 -26.25 -25.41 33.29
CA LEU A 316 -27.46 -24.87 32.69
C LEU A 316 -28.66 -25.74 33.10
N GLY A 317 -29.64 -25.13 33.75
CA GLY A 317 -30.91 -25.73 34.14
C GLY A 317 -31.65 -24.73 35.01
N GLY A 318 -32.89 -24.41 34.67
CA GLY A 318 -33.59 -23.20 35.13
C GLY A 318 -33.73 -23.10 36.66
N GLU A 319 -33.41 -21.92 37.18
CA GLU A 319 -33.88 -21.37 38.45
C GLU A 319 -33.68 -19.83 38.40
N ILE A 320 -34.69 -19.09 38.86
CA ILE A 320 -34.77 -17.63 38.74
C ILE A 320 -33.85 -17.00 39.79
N PHE A 321 -32.71 -16.47 39.36
CA PHE A 321 -31.81 -15.66 40.19
C PHE A 321 -32.50 -14.33 40.59
N PRO A 322 -32.35 -13.84 41.85
CA PRO A 322 -32.70 -12.46 42.17
C PRO A 322 -31.89 -11.52 41.26
N LYS A 323 -32.56 -10.53 40.65
CA LYS A 323 -32.04 -9.68 39.57
C LYS A 323 -30.68 -9.03 39.91
N ASN A 324 -29.62 -9.55 39.29
CA ASN A 324 -28.35 -8.89 38.96
C ASN A 324 -27.25 -8.70 40.03
N CYS A 325 -26.88 -9.77 40.75
CA CYS A 325 -25.71 -9.76 41.65
C CYS A 325 -24.39 -9.30 40.98
N LEU A 326 -24.22 -9.55 39.66
CA LEU A 326 -23.06 -9.04 38.90
C LEU A 326 -23.09 -7.51 38.77
N SER A 327 -24.25 -6.94 38.45
CA SER A 327 -24.40 -5.49 38.32
C SER A 327 -24.21 -4.80 39.66
N GLU A 328 -24.68 -5.38 40.76
CA GLU A 328 -24.45 -4.87 42.11
C GLU A 328 -22.96 -4.92 42.50
N TYR A 329 -22.30 -6.04 42.23
CA TYR A 329 -20.85 -6.16 42.40
C TYR A 329 -20.11 -5.06 41.63
N LEU A 330 -20.43 -4.86 40.36
CA LEU A 330 -19.78 -3.83 39.53
C LEU A 330 -20.10 -2.41 40.00
N ARG A 331 -21.33 -2.13 40.46
CA ARG A 331 -21.70 -0.85 41.10
C ARG A 331 -20.87 -0.57 42.34
N SER A 332 -20.65 -1.58 43.20
CA SER A 332 -19.82 -1.43 44.40
C SER A 332 -18.35 -1.07 44.09
N GLN A 333 -17.89 -1.24 42.85
CA GLN A 333 -16.54 -0.85 42.43
C GLN A 333 -16.44 0.64 42.03
N ILE A 334 -17.57 1.31 41.86
CA ILE A 334 -17.65 2.74 41.55
C ILE A 334 -17.48 3.52 42.85
N GLN A 335 -16.49 4.40 42.88
CA GLN A 335 -16.21 5.28 44.02
C GLN A 335 -16.79 6.67 43.78
N TYR A 336 -17.03 7.43 44.84
CA TYR A 336 -17.31 8.86 44.69
C TYR A 336 -16.10 9.55 44.04
N ARG A 337 -16.35 10.53 43.17
CA ARG A 337 -15.28 11.20 42.39
C ARG A 337 -14.22 11.84 43.28
N SER A 338 -14.64 12.47 44.38
CA SER A 338 -13.73 13.06 45.37
C SER A 338 -12.77 12.03 45.97
N GLU A 339 -13.30 10.89 46.40
CA GLU A 339 -12.53 9.78 46.97
C GLU A 339 -11.58 9.17 45.94
N LEU A 340 -12.04 8.97 44.70
CA LEU A 340 -11.22 8.45 43.61
C LEU A 340 -10.02 9.36 43.35
N PHE A 341 -10.25 10.67 43.22
CA PHE A 341 -9.17 11.62 42.94
C PHE A 341 -8.21 11.74 44.12
N GLN A 342 -8.70 11.73 45.36
CA GLN A 342 -7.84 11.67 46.55
C GLN A 342 -6.96 10.41 46.56
N ALA A 343 -7.54 9.24 46.24
CA ALA A 343 -6.80 7.99 46.14
C ALA A 343 -5.78 7.99 44.99
N LEU A 344 -6.08 8.64 43.86
CA LEU A 344 -5.15 8.81 42.74
C LEU A 344 -4.01 9.78 43.08
N THR A 345 -4.27 10.85 43.84
CA THR A 345 -3.22 11.77 44.31
C THR A 345 -2.35 11.16 45.41
N ALA A 346 -2.92 10.24 46.20
CA ALA A 346 -2.21 9.49 47.23
C ALA A 346 -1.49 8.26 46.67
N ASN A 347 -1.39 8.12 45.34
CA ASN A 347 -0.62 7.06 44.67
C ASN A 347 -1.11 5.62 44.97
N HIS A 348 -2.37 5.46 45.39
CA HIS A 348 -2.94 4.13 45.72
C HIS A 348 -3.06 3.19 44.50
N TYR A 349 -3.01 3.73 43.29
CA TYR A 349 -3.21 2.98 42.04
C TYR A 349 -1.95 2.83 41.18
N ASP A 350 -0.77 3.14 41.70
CA ASP A 350 0.48 3.13 40.94
C ASP A 350 0.94 1.73 40.51
N THR A 351 0.51 0.72 41.25
CA THR A 351 0.71 -0.71 40.94
C THR A 351 -0.53 -1.34 40.34
N TYR A 352 -1.57 -0.55 40.02
CA TYR A 352 -2.82 -1.09 39.52
C TYR A 352 -2.62 -1.81 38.18
N SER A 353 -2.96 -3.10 38.20
CA SER A 353 -2.96 -3.96 37.02
C SER A 353 -4.37 -4.48 36.80
N PHE A 354 -4.86 -4.30 35.58
CA PHE A 354 -6.17 -4.78 35.18
C PHE A 354 -6.05 -6.25 34.75
N SER A 355 -6.59 -7.17 35.56
CA SER A 355 -6.62 -8.58 35.19
C SER A 355 -7.59 -8.80 34.03
N ALA A 356 -7.02 -9.01 32.84
CA ALA A 356 -7.75 -9.03 31.58
C ALA A 356 -8.70 -10.23 31.42
N SER A 357 -8.51 -11.34 32.13
CA SER A 357 -9.33 -12.54 31.92
C SER A 357 -10.66 -12.47 32.66
N ASN A 358 -10.67 -12.02 33.91
CA ASN A 358 -11.87 -12.05 34.76
C ASN A 358 -12.69 -10.77 34.65
N MET A 359 -12.04 -9.59 34.58
CA MET A 359 -12.78 -8.33 34.52
C MET A 359 -13.40 -8.08 33.14
N ASN A 360 -12.70 -8.42 32.04
CA ASN A 360 -13.29 -8.26 30.69
C ASN A 360 -14.54 -9.12 30.52
N LYS A 361 -14.50 -10.39 30.94
CA LYS A 361 -15.68 -11.27 30.88
C LYS A 361 -16.86 -10.71 31.67
N ARG A 362 -16.60 -10.16 32.87
CA ARG A 362 -17.64 -9.51 33.70
C ARG A 362 -18.23 -8.28 33.00
N LEU A 363 -17.38 -7.45 32.40
CA LEU A 363 -17.82 -6.27 31.65
C LEU A 363 -18.61 -6.65 30.38
N GLU A 364 -18.22 -7.72 29.68
CA GLU A 364 -18.93 -8.26 28.51
C GLU A 364 -20.31 -8.79 28.88
N VAL A 365 -20.41 -9.59 29.95
CA VAL A 365 -21.68 -10.12 30.45
C VAL A 365 -22.59 -8.97 30.89
N GLU A 366 -22.06 -7.97 31.59
CA GLU A 366 -22.82 -6.79 32.00
C GLU A 366 -23.30 -5.95 30.81
N ALA A 367 -22.48 -5.80 29.77
CA ALA A 367 -22.84 -5.03 28.59
C ALA A 367 -24.02 -5.65 27.82
N ILE A 368 -24.09 -6.99 27.76
CA ILE A 368 -25.11 -7.72 26.98
C ILE A 368 -26.35 -8.04 27.82
N LYS A 369 -26.17 -8.45 29.08
CA LYS A 369 -27.24 -9.04 29.91
C LYS A 369 -27.44 -8.32 31.25
N GLY A 370 -26.60 -7.36 31.60
CA GLY A 370 -26.61 -6.74 32.91
C GLY A 370 -27.57 -5.56 33.04
N ALA A 371 -27.89 -5.19 34.28
CA ALA A 371 -28.89 -4.18 34.62
C ALA A 371 -28.33 -2.86 35.15
N MET A 372 -27.02 -2.61 35.02
CA MET A 372 -26.50 -1.25 35.20
C MET A 372 -27.16 -0.30 34.20
N SER A 373 -27.31 0.98 34.54
CA SER A 373 -27.65 1.98 33.53
C SER A 373 -26.45 2.23 32.60
N ARG A 374 -26.66 2.97 31.51
CA ARG A 374 -25.55 3.35 30.61
C ARG A 374 -24.61 4.32 31.31
N GLU A 375 -25.16 5.17 32.16
CA GLU A 375 -24.49 6.19 32.96
C GLU A 375 -23.57 5.53 33.99
N GLU A 376 -24.10 4.58 34.77
CA GLU A 376 -23.33 3.80 35.76
C GLU A 376 -22.22 2.99 35.10
N TYR A 377 -22.54 2.32 33.98
CA TYR A 377 -21.57 1.51 33.25
C TYR A 377 -20.44 2.35 32.66
N ARG A 378 -20.76 3.53 32.14
CA ARG A 378 -19.76 4.50 31.65
C ARG A 378 -18.87 5.02 32.77
N GLU A 379 -19.44 5.40 33.90
CA GLU A 379 -18.70 5.85 35.09
C GLU A 379 -17.71 4.76 35.53
N LEU A 380 -18.17 3.50 35.62
CA LEU A 380 -17.31 2.36 35.95
C LEU A 380 -16.12 2.26 34.99
N LEU A 381 -16.35 2.30 33.67
CA LEU A 381 -15.28 2.20 32.67
C LEU A 381 -14.30 3.37 32.75
N LEU A 382 -14.79 4.58 33.02
CA LEU A 382 -13.96 5.77 33.17
C LEU A 382 -13.04 5.67 34.39
N GLN A 383 -13.58 5.28 35.54
CA GLN A 383 -12.80 5.08 36.76
C GLN A 383 -11.78 3.95 36.59
N LEU A 384 -12.17 2.84 35.97
CA LEU A 384 -11.24 1.75 35.63
C LEU A 384 -10.12 2.24 34.72
N PHE A 385 -10.43 3.04 33.70
CA PHE A 385 -9.42 3.58 32.79
C PHE A 385 -8.41 4.48 33.53
N LEU A 386 -8.87 5.35 34.42
CA LEU A 386 -7.98 6.22 35.22
C LEU A 386 -7.08 5.41 36.16
N LYS A 387 -7.65 4.41 36.86
CA LYS A 387 -6.86 3.47 37.68
C LYS A 387 -5.81 2.75 36.83
N MET A 388 -6.16 2.37 35.59
CA MET A 388 -5.20 1.81 34.64
C MET A 388 -4.16 2.80 34.15
N ALA A 389 -4.45 4.09 34.10
CA ALA A 389 -3.49 5.09 33.66
C ALA A 389 -2.49 5.47 34.75
N ALA A 390 -2.91 5.47 36.02
CA ALA A 390 -2.11 5.89 37.19
C ALA A 390 -0.66 5.38 37.23
N PRO A 391 -0.35 4.10 36.91
CA PRO A 391 1.03 3.58 36.94
C PRO A 391 2.04 4.33 36.05
N ILE A 392 1.58 5.13 35.09
CA ILE A 392 2.45 5.97 34.27
C ILE A 392 3.13 7.08 35.11
N TRP A 393 2.50 7.51 36.21
CA TRP A 393 2.95 8.59 37.09
C TRP A 393 3.43 8.10 38.46
N LYS A 394 3.84 6.82 38.57
CA LYS A 394 4.16 6.11 39.83
C LYS A 394 5.16 6.79 40.78
N ASP A 395 5.94 7.73 40.28
CA ASP A 395 6.96 8.45 41.06
C ASP A 395 6.79 9.98 40.97
N MET A 396 5.59 10.44 40.60
CA MET A 396 5.29 11.87 40.41
C MET A 396 4.22 12.36 41.38
N ASN A 397 4.45 13.52 41.98
CA ASN A 397 3.45 14.20 42.80
C ASN A 397 2.40 14.88 41.91
N VAL A 398 1.30 14.18 41.63
CA VAL A 398 0.19 14.70 40.83
C VAL A 398 -0.87 15.35 41.74
N TYR A 399 -1.33 16.54 41.37
CA TYR A 399 -2.36 17.28 42.11
C TYR A 399 -3.78 16.82 41.79
N TYR A 400 -4.69 17.01 42.74
CA TYR A 400 -6.11 16.67 42.61
C TYR A 400 -6.76 17.26 41.35
N GLY A 401 -6.56 18.57 41.11
CA GLY A 401 -7.11 19.26 39.94
C GLY A 401 -6.60 18.69 38.61
N SER A 402 -5.39 18.12 38.58
CA SER A 402 -4.87 17.47 37.38
C SER A 402 -5.64 16.20 37.05
N TRP A 403 -5.96 15.37 38.04
CA TRP A 403 -6.78 14.17 37.84
C TRP A 403 -8.23 14.50 37.49
N HIS A 404 -8.79 15.54 38.11
CA HIS A 404 -10.13 16.04 37.79
C HIS A 404 -10.25 16.49 36.32
N ASN A 405 -9.31 17.31 35.84
CA ASN A 405 -9.32 17.78 34.45
C ASN A 405 -9.07 16.62 33.46
N ALA A 406 -8.19 15.68 33.80
CA ALA A 406 -8.00 14.47 33.00
C ALA A 406 -9.29 13.65 32.88
N TYR A 407 -10.02 13.48 33.98
CA TYR A 407 -11.33 12.81 33.99
C TYR A 407 -12.30 13.47 33.01
N ILE A 408 -12.44 14.80 33.05
CA ILE A 408 -13.33 15.55 32.15
C ILE A 408 -12.92 15.34 30.68
N HIS A 409 -11.63 15.53 30.37
CA HIS A 409 -11.14 15.34 29.00
C HIS A 409 -11.39 13.93 28.46
N ILE A 410 -11.23 12.91 29.30
CA ILE A 410 -11.46 11.53 28.87
C ILE A 410 -12.94 11.26 28.66
N ASP A 411 -13.79 11.77 29.57
CA ASP A 411 -15.23 11.59 29.52
C ASP A 411 -15.82 12.18 28.25
N ASP A 412 -15.47 13.42 27.94
CA ASP A 412 -16.03 14.18 26.81
C ASP A 412 -15.52 13.69 25.45
N GLU A 413 -14.24 13.34 25.32
CA GLU A 413 -13.64 12.98 24.03
C GLU A 413 -13.84 11.50 23.68
N TYR A 414 -13.82 10.58 24.68
CA TYR A 414 -13.66 9.14 24.39
C TYR A 414 -14.80 8.24 24.85
N LEU A 415 -15.68 8.67 25.75
CA LEU A 415 -16.79 7.83 26.25
C LEU A 415 -18.17 8.44 25.99
N ARG A 416 -18.24 9.50 25.18
CA ARG A 416 -19.46 10.10 24.65
C ARG A 416 -19.48 10.04 23.12
N ASN A 417 -20.69 10.08 22.56
CA ASN A 417 -20.87 10.32 21.13
C ASN A 417 -20.53 11.78 20.79
N PRO A 418 -20.25 12.12 19.52
CA PRO A 418 -19.99 13.49 19.09
C PRO A 418 -21.11 14.49 19.41
N ASN A 419 -22.35 14.00 19.59
CA ASN A 419 -23.50 14.81 19.99
C ASN A 419 -23.69 14.90 21.53
N GLY A 420 -22.71 14.45 22.32
CA GLY A 420 -22.75 14.44 23.79
C GLY A 420 -23.55 13.29 24.43
N SER A 421 -24.30 12.52 23.63
CA SER A 421 -25.11 11.40 24.14
C SER A 421 -24.25 10.21 24.60
N ILE A 422 -24.77 9.45 25.57
CA ILE A 422 -24.10 8.25 26.08
C ILE A 422 -24.38 7.05 25.16
N PRO A 423 -23.34 6.40 24.58
CA PRO A 423 -23.49 5.23 23.73
C PRO A 423 -24.12 4.03 24.46
N ARG A 424 -24.54 3.01 23.69
CA ARG A 424 -24.97 1.72 24.28
C ARG A 424 -23.80 1.03 24.98
N LYS A 425 -24.08 0.17 25.97
CA LYS A 425 -23.04 -0.46 26.80
C LYS A 425 -22.02 -1.25 25.98
N GLU A 426 -22.45 -1.93 24.94
CA GLU A 426 -21.59 -2.70 24.04
C GLU A 426 -20.64 -1.78 23.27
N THR A 427 -21.13 -0.61 22.86
CA THR A 427 -20.31 0.41 22.21
C THR A 427 -19.31 1.02 23.19
N LEU A 428 -19.74 1.32 24.42
CA LEU A 428 -18.87 1.79 25.50
C LEU A 428 -17.74 0.80 25.79
N LEU A 429 -18.05 -0.49 25.90
CA LEU A 429 -17.06 -1.55 26.12
C LEU A 429 -16.07 -1.66 24.95
N TYR A 430 -16.57 -1.55 23.71
CA TYR A 430 -15.72 -1.54 22.51
C TYR A 430 -14.76 -0.34 22.50
N MET A 431 -15.24 0.86 22.82
CA MET A 431 -14.42 2.07 22.93
C MET A 431 -13.37 1.95 24.05
N PHE A 432 -13.78 1.42 25.21
CA PHE A 432 -12.90 1.15 26.34
C PHE A 432 -11.76 0.19 25.97
N GLY A 433 -12.03 -0.85 25.18
CA GLY A 433 -10.99 -1.76 24.69
C GLY A 433 -9.86 -1.04 23.91
N PHE A 434 -10.20 -0.01 23.12
CA PHE A 434 -9.19 0.81 22.45
C PHE A 434 -8.39 1.69 23.40
N LEU A 435 -9.05 2.26 24.40
CA LEU A 435 -8.38 3.06 25.43
C LEU A 435 -7.39 2.21 26.21
N VAL A 436 -7.80 1.01 26.63
CA VAL A 436 -6.94 0.02 27.31
C VAL A 436 -5.72 -0.34 26.47
N TYR A 437 -5.91 -0.62 25.17
CA TYR A 437 -4.78 -0.89 24.28
C TYR A 437 -3.80 0.29 24.21
N ARG A 438 -4.32 1.51 24.03
CA ARG A 438 -3.51 2.73 23.90
C ARG A 438 -2.72 3.02 25.17
N ILE A 439 -3.33 2.92 26.34
CA ILE A 439 -2.67 3.21 27.61
C ILE A 439 -1.61 2.16 27.97
N ASN A 440 -1.87 0.86 27.70
CA ASN A 440 -0.88 -0.18 27.91
C ASN A 440 0.35 -0.01 27.00
N ARG A 441 0.13 0.44 25.76
CA ARG A 441 1.25 0.79 24.86
C ARG A 441 2.01 2.02 25.35
N ALA A 442 1.30 3.02 25.87
CA ALA A 442 1.93 4.20 26.47
C ALA A 442 2.79 3.84 27.68
N LYS A 443 2.32 2.97 28.58
CA LYS A 443 3.14 2.42 29.69
C LYS A 443 4.44 1.81 29.20
N ARG A 444 4.39 0.94 28.19
CA ARG A 444 5.60 0.32 27.59
C ARG A 444 6.53 1.39 26.99
N PHE A 445 5.98 2.41 26.36
CA PHE A 445 6.75 3.51 25.79
C PHE A 445 7.49 4.31 26.87
N PHE A 446 6.80 4.72 27.95
CA PHE A 446 7.44 5.48 29.03
C PHE A 446 8.44 4.65 29.83
N ASN A 447 8.14 3.37 30.08
CA ASN A 447 9.08 2.45 30.74
C ASN A 447 10.39 2.25 29.92
N SER A 448 10.29 2.22 28.58
CA SER A 448 11.46 2.08 27.71
C SER A 448 12.23 3.37 27.48
N LYS A 449 11.62 4.54 27.71
CA LYS A 449 12.23 5.86 27.49
C LYS A 449 12.29 6.66 28.79
N LYS A 450 13.16 6.24 29.72
CA LYS A 450 13.35 6.88 31.03
C LYS A 450 13.72 8.37 30.98
N VAL A 451 14.27 8.85 29.87
CA VAL A 451 14.66 10.27 29.65
C VAL A 451 13.45 11.15 29.26
N TYR A 452 12.33 10.56 28.86
CA TYR A 452 11.18 11.32 28.39
C TYR A 452 10.40 11.91 29.58
N ARG A 453 10.39 13.24 29.72
CA ARG A 453 9.60 13.92 30.75
C ARG A 453 8.12 13.87 30.39
N ILE A 454 7.36 13.08 31.14
CA ILE A 454 5.92 13.01 30.94
C ILE A 454 5.21 14.25 31.51
N HIS A 455 4.18 14.70 30.81
CA HIS A 455 3.28 15.74 31.29
C HIS A 455 2.36 15.22 32.41
N TYR A 456 1.85 16.13 33.24
CA TYR A 456 0.78 15.83 34.19
C TYR A 456 -0.47 15.28 33.49
N PRO A 457 -1.30 14.46 34.16
CA PRO A 457 -2.49 13.86 33.56
C PRO A 457 -3.40 14.83 32.81
N CYS A 458 -3.67 16.03 33.35
CA CYS A 458 -4.52 17.02 32.68
C CYS A 458 -4.00 17.41 31.29
N ILE A 459 -2.69 17.66 31.19
CA ILE A 459 -2.03 18.01 29.93
C ILE A 459 -1.87 16.78 29.04
N TYR A 460 -1.57 15.62 29.60
CA TYR A 460 -1.39 14.40 28.83
C TYR A 460 -2.69 13.95 28.15
N PHE A 461 -3.82 14.05 28.84
CA PHE A 461 -5.13 13.66 28.30
C PHE A 461 -5.85 14.75 27.50
N ASP A 462 -5.26 15.93 27.36
CA ASP A 462 -5.78 17.02 26.53
C ASP A 462 -6.05 16.53 25.08
N PRO A 463 -7.30 16.60 24.59
CA PRO A 463 -7.69 16.12 23.27
C PRO A 463 -7.06 16.91 22.12
N THR A 464 -6.59 18.14 22.36
CA THR A 464 -5.98 19.00 21.34
C THR A 464 -4.58 18.55 20.94
N ARG A 465 -3.88 17.79 21.80
CA ARG A 465 -2.48 17.37 21.62
C ARG A 465 -2.32 16.17 20.69
N LYS A 466 -2.56 16.41 19.41
CA LYS A 466 -2.59 15.38 18.35
C LYS A 466 -1.23 15.14 17.69
N LYS A 467 -0.19 15.94 17.97
CA LYS A 467 1.14 15.81 17.36
C LYS A 467 2.11 14.99 18.22
N ALA A 468 3.09 14.38 17.56
CA ALA A 468 4.13 13.59 18.24
C ALA A 468 5.00 14.42 19.20
N SER A 469 5.28 15.67 18.83
CA SER A 469 6.08 16.61 19.62
C SER A 469 5.39 17.11 20.89
N GLU A 470 4.05 17.08 20.91
CA GLU A 470 3.24 17.57 22.02
C GLU A 470 3.09 16.52 23.14
N GLY A 471 3.45 15.26 22.88
CA GLY A 471 3.52 14.23 23.91
C GLY A 471 2.19 13.85 24.57
N GLY A 472 1.06 14.02 23.88
CA GLY A 472 -0.28 13.77 24.43
C GLY A 472 -0.86 12.39 24.11
N PHE A 473 -1.85 11.96 24.90
CA PHE A 473 -2.59 10.73 24.70
C PHE A 473 -3.33 10.72 23.36
N ALA A 474 -3.84 11.86 22.88
CA ALA A 474 -4.55 11.97 21.61
C ALA A 474 -3.68 11.50 20.42
N TYR A 475 -2.37 11.75 20.43
CA TYR A 475 -1.44 11.25 19.41
C TYR A 475 -1.39 9.72 19.33
N THR A 476 -1.63 9.00 20.44
CA THR A 476 -1.58 7.52 20.47
C THR A 476 -2.64 6.87 19.56
N LEU A 477 -3.61 7.63 19.03
CA LEU A 477 -4.49 7.17 17.95
C LEU A 477 -3.71 6.74 16.70
N GLN A 478 -2.59 7.40 16.39
CA GLN A 478 -1.71 7.00 15.28
C GLN A 478 -1.12 5.61 15.52
N TRP A 479 -0.78 5.29 16.77
CA TRP A 479 -0.28 3.96 17.15
C TRP A 479 -1.33 2.87 16.93
N LEU A 480 -2.59 3.17 17.25
CA LEU A 480 -3.71 2.26 16.99
C LEU A 480 -3.92 2.04 15.48
N LYS A 481 -3.94 3.11 14.68
CA LYS A 481 -4.06 3.02 13.22
C LYS A 481 -2.94 2.18 12.60
N GLN A 482 -1.72 2.34 13.09
CA GLN A 482 -0.57 1.54 12.62
C GLN A 482 -0.72 0.06 13.01
N TYR A 483 -1.23 -0.22 14.22
CA TYR A 483 -1.47 -1.58 14.67
C TYR A 483 -2.59 -2.29 13.89
N GLN A 484 -3.68 -1.59 13.57
CA GLN A 484 -4.74 -2.10 12.70
C GLN A 484 -4.19 -2.46 11.32
N LYS A 485 -3.45 -1.54 10.68
CA LYS A 485 -2.76 -1.82 9.40
C LYS A 485 -1.85 -3.04 9.47
N TYR A 486 -1.12 -3.20 10.57
CA TYR A 486 -0.25 -4.37 10.77
C TYR A 486 -1.06 -5.67 10.91
N LYS A 487 -2.18 -5.65 11.64
CA LYS A 487 -3.09 -6.81 11.74
C LYS A 487 -3.65 -7.21 10.38
N ASP A 488 -4.12 -6.25 9.59
CA ASP A 488 -4.66 -6.49 8.25
C ASP A 488 -3.58 -7.07 7.32
N LEU A 489 -2.37 -6.51 7.40
CA LEU A 489 -1.22 -7.03 6.66
C LEU A 489 -0.84 -8.45 7.10
N ARG A 490 -0.96 -8.77 8.40
CA ARG A 490 -0.69 -10.11 8.91
C ARG A 490 -1.74 -11.11 8.45
N ALA A 491 -3.02 -10.73 8.45
CA ALA A 491 -4.12 -11.56 7.96
C ALA A 491 -3.96 -11.86 6.46
N THR A 492 -3.69 -10.83 5.65
CA THR A 492 -3.43 -10.99 4.21
C THR A 492 -2.19 -11.85 3.93
N ARG A 493 -1.10 -11.68 4.70
CA ARG A 493 0.08 -12.55 4.61
C ARG A 493 -0.23 -14.00 4.98
N LYS A 494 -1.05 -14.24 6.01
CA LYS A 494 -1.48 -15.59 6.39
C LYS A 494 -2.28 -16.23 5.25
N GLN A 495 -3.20 -15.49 4.64
CA GLN A 495 -3.97 -15.95 3.49
C GLN A 495 -3.06 -16.25 2.29
N GLN A 496 -2.15 -15.34 1.92
CA GLN A 496 -1.19 -15.56 0.83
C GLN A 496 -0.30 -16.78 1.08
N ARG A 497 0.15 -17.00 2.31
CA ARG A 497 0.92 -18.20 2.68
C ARG A 497 0.08 -19.46 2.52
N ALA A 498 -1.17 -19.44 2.95
CA ALA A 498 -2.11 -20.55 2.75
C ALA A 498 -2.35 -20.83 1.25
N THR A 499 -2.55 -19.79 0.43
CA THR A 499 -2.71 -19.93 -1.03
C THR A 499 -1.45 -20.47 -1.69
N LYS A 500 -0.26 -20.00 -1.32
CA LYS A 500 1.02 -20.52 -1.82
C LYS A 500 1.25 -21.96 -1.39
N ALA A 501 0.93 -22.31 -0.15
CA ALA A 501 0.99 -23.70 0.33
C ALA A 501 0.01 -24.60 -0.44
N GLY A 502 -1.20 -24.11 -0.71
CA GLY A 502 -2.17 -24.80 -1.57
C GLY A 502 -1.69 -24.96 -3.00
N ALA A 503 -1.07 -23.94 -3.60
CA ALA A 503 -0.49 -24.01 -4.93
C ALA A 503 0.68 -25.00 -5.01
N ARG A 504 1.53 -25.06 -3.97
CA ARG A 504 2.59 -26.08 -3.85
C ARG A 504 2.02 -27.49 -3.75
N ARG A 505 0.97 -27.70 -2.96
CA ARG A 505 0.25 -28.99 -2.89
C ARG A 505 -0.41 -29.39 -4.21
N LYS A 506 -0.74 -28.43 -5.08
CA LYS A 506 -1.30 -28.67 -6.41
C LYS A 506 -0.24 -28.97 -7.48
N GLN A 507 1.02 -28.60 -7.25
CA GLN A 507 2.12 -28.99 -8.13
C GLN A 507 2.51 -30.43 -7.81
N LYS A 508 2.00 -31.36 -8.61
CA LYS A 508 2.37 -32.77 -8.50
C LYS A 508 3.86 -32.95 -8.74
N THR A 509 4.52 -33.75 -7.91
CA THR A 509 5.92 -34.14 -8.13
C THR A 509 6.02 -34.98 -9.42
N ASN A 510 7.23 -35.12 -9.97
CA ASN A 510 7.41 -35.94 -11.17
C ASN A 510 7.03 -37.40 -10.92
N GLU A 511 7.32 -37.91 -9.73
CA GLU A 511 6.90 -39.25 -9.29
C GLU A 511 5.37 -39.38 -9.22
N GLU A 512 4.67 -38.41 -8.62
CA GLU A 512 3.20 -38.41 -8.56
C GLU A 512 2.57 -38.38 -9.96
N LYS A 513 3.15 -37.63 -10.92
CA LYS A 513 2.68 -37.61 -12.31
C LYS A 513 2.86 -38.95 -13.01
N VAL A 514 3.94 -39.67 -12.73
CA VAL A 514 4.20 -41.00 -13.29
C VAL A 514 3.26 -42.03 -12.66
N ARG A 515 3.08 -42.02 -11.32
CA ARG A 515 2.11 -42.88 -10.62
C ARG A 515 0.69 -42.67 -11.10
N ASP A 516 0.26 -41.44 -11.37
CA ASP A 516 -1.08 -41.16 -11.91
C ASP A 516 -1.29 -41.83 -13.28
N LYS A 517 -0.27 -41.82 -14.14
CA LYS A 517 -0.32 -42.51 -15.43
C LYS A 517 -0.34 -44.03 -15.28
N ILE A 518 0.42 -44.55 -14.33
CA ILE A 518 0.38 -45.97 -13.97
C ILE A 518 -1.00 -46.37 -13.45
N LYS A 519 -1.67 -45.51 -12.67
CA LYS A 519 -3.06 -45.73 -12.24
C LYS A 519 -4.06 -45.72 -13.39
N GLN A 520 -3.83 -44.91 -14.43
CA GLN A 520 -4.64 -44.95 -15.65
C GLN A 520 -4.44 -46.26 -16.42
N TYR A 521 -3.21 -46.78 -16.44
CA TYR A 521 -2.91 -48.10 -17.01
C TYR A 521 -3.56 -49.24 -16.23
N ILE A 522 -3.49 -49.23 -14.89
CA ILE A 522 -4.15 -50.25 -14.03
C ILE A 522 -5.67 -50.25 -14.22
N LYS A 523 -6.26 -49.13 -14.64
CA LYS A 523 -7.69 -49.00 -14.97
C LYS A 523 -8.02 -49.31 -16.44
N ASP A 524 -7.05 -49.81 -17.20
CA ASP A 524 -7.15 -50.10 -18.64
C ASP A 524 -7.50 -48.87 -19.52
N GLU A 525 -7.27 -47.65 -19.02
CA GLU A 525 -7.56 -46.40 -19.76
C GLU A 525 -6.46 -46.05 -20.77
N ILE A 526 -5.23 -46.54 -20.55
CA ILE A 526 -4.07 -46.33 -21.43
C ILE A 526 -3.24 -47.61 -21.52
N THR A 527 -2.44 -47.75 -22.58
CA THR A 527 -1.55 -48.90 -22.79
C THR A 527 -0.15 -48.67 -22.21
N LEU A 528 0.57 -49.74 -21.88
CA LEU A 528 1.91 -49.67 -21.31
C LEU A 528 2.91 -48.84 -22.18
N PRO A 529 2.94 -48.97 -23.52
CA PRO A 529 3.79 -48.12 -24.36
C PRO A 529 3.48 -46.63 -24.22
N GLN A 530 2.22 -46.26 -24.01
CA GLN A 530 1.81 -44.85 -23.85
C GLN A 530 2.34 -44.24 -22.53
N ILE A 531 2.60 -45.06 -21.50
CA ILE A 531 3.27 -44.60 -20.27
C ILE A 531 4.73 -44.24 -20.56
N TYR A 532 5.45 -45.12 -21.25
CA TYR A 532 6.84 -44.89 -21.62
C TYR A 532 7.00 -43.69 -22.55
N THR A 533 6.16 -43.58 -23.58
CA THR A 533 6.13 -42.41 -24.46
C THR A 533 5.84 -41.12 -23.68
N TYR A 534 4.94 -41.15 -22.69
CA TYR A 534 4.64 -39.99 -21.85
C TYR A 534 5.84 -39.55 -20.99
N ILE A 535 6.63 -40.49 -20.46
CA ILE A 535 7.84 -40.17 -19.68
C ILE A 535 8.90 -39.54 -20.59
N GLU A 536 9.11 -40.10 -21.79
CA GLU A 536 10.14 -39.65 -22.74
C GLU A 536 9.83 -38.31 -23.42
N THR A 537 8.55 -38.04 -23.75
CA THR A 537 8.16 -36.79 -24.41
C THR A 537 7.98 -35.61 -23.46
N ASN A 538 7.78 -35.85 -22.17
CA ASN A 538 7.48 -34.78 -21.21
C ASN A 538 8.76 -34.20 -20.61
N LYS A 539 9.23 -33.07 -21.16
CA LYS A 539 10.50 -32.36 -20.86
C LYS A 539 10.80 -32.04 -19.38
N GLY A 540 9.91 -32.35 -18.44
CA GLY A 540 10.10 -32.15 -17.01
C GLY A 540 10.28 -33.43 -16.18
N ILE A 541 10.09 -34.63 -16.76
CA ILE A 541 10.22 -35.91 -16.06
C ILE A 541 11.60 -36.51 -16.42
N PRO A 542 12.47 -36.81 -15.44
CA PRO A 542 13.75 -37.48 -15.70
C PRO A 542 13.56 -38.86 -16.34
N ASN A 543 14.40 -39.19 -17.33
CA ASN A 543 14.30 -40.47 -18.05
C ASN A 543 14.54 -41.71 -17.17
N TYR A 544 15.18 -41.59 -16.00
CA TYR A 544 15.34 -42.74 -15.08
C TYR A 544 13.99 -43.25 -14.55
N PHE A 545 12.91 -42.47 -14.63
CA PHE A 545 11.58 -42.96 -14.30
C PHE A 545 11.10 -44.08 -15.22
N VAL A 546 11.67 -44.22 -16.43
CA VAL A 546 11.41 -45.34 -17.35
C VAL A 546 11.80 -46.67 -16.71
N SER A 547 12.97 -46.76 -16.06
CA SER A 547 13.42 -47.99 -15.40
C SER A 547 12.68 -48.29 -14.10
N GLU A 548 12.02 -47.30 -13.50
CA GLU A 548 11.25 -47.46 -12.26
C GLU A 548 9.76 -47.77 -12.50
N VAL A 549 9.27 -47.72 -13.76
CA VAL A 549 7.87 -48.03 -14.10
C VAL A 549 7.43 -49.43 -13.58
N PRO A 550 8.21 -50.51 -13.76
CA PRO A 550 7.83 -51.83 -13.26
C PRO A 550 7.62 -51.86 -11.74
N ARG A 551 8.54 -51.24 -11.00
CA ARG A 551 8.48 -51.12 -9.55
C ARG A 551 7.25 -50.33 -9.08
N PHE A 552 6.89 -49.25 -9.78
CA PHE A 552 5.68 -48.49 -9.44
C PHE A 552 4.39 -49.23 -9.77
N ILE A 553 4.37 -50.06 -10.83
CA ILE A 553 3.24 -50.95 -11.13
C ILE A 553 3.09 -51.97 -9.99
N GLU A 554 4.18 -52.60 -9.56
CA GLU A 554 4.21 -53.57 -8.47
C GLU A 554 3.68 -52.99 -7.16
N ILE A 555 4.17 -51.80 -6.76
CA ILE A 555 3.72 -51.09 -5.56
C ILE A 555 2.22 -50.72 -5.60
N GLU A 556 1.67 -50.35 -6.76
CA GLU A 556 0.27 -49.90 -6.86
C GLU A 556 -0.71 -51.05 -7.14
N THR A 557 -0.23 -52.23 -7.53
CA THR A 557 -1.05 -53.44 -7.77
C THR A 557 -1.06 -54.42 -6.59
N ASN A 558 -0.19 -54.23 -5.59
CA ASN A 558 -0.09 -55.08 -4.40
C ASN A 558 -0.08 -56.59 -4.74
N LYS A 559 0.63 -56.97 -5.82
CA LYS A 559 0.91 -58.36 -6.14
C LYS A 559 2.42 -58.56 -6.06
N GLU A 560 2.86 -59.27 -5.03
CA GLU A 560 4.17 -59.93 -5.06
C GLU A 560 4.16 -60.86 -6.29
N PHE A 561 5.02 -60.56 -7.27
CA PHE A 561 5.37 -61.55 -8.28
C PHE A 561 6.49 -62.38 -7.67
N ASP A 562 6.16 -63.61 -7.25
CA ASP A 562 7.15 -64.60 -6.88
C ASP A 562 8.10 -64.80 -8.07
N LEU A 563 9.31 -64.27 -7.92
CA LEU A 563 10.41 -64.41 -8.87
C LEU A 563 11.06 -65.80 -8.70
N TYR A 564 10.32 -66.90 -8.83
CA TYR A 564 10.83 -68.24 -9.16
C TYR A 564 9.69 -69.15 -9.64
N GLU A 565 9.52 -69.25 -10.96
CA GLU A 565 9.49 -70.51 -11.73
C GLU A 565 9.72 -70.23 -13.23
#